data_AF-X0VHA3-F1
#
_entry.id   AF-X0VHA3-F1
#
_cell.length_a   1.000
_cell.length_b   1.000
_cell.length_c   1.000
_cell.angle_alpha   90.00
_cell.angle_beta   90.00
_cell.angle_gamma   90.00
#
_symmetry.space_group_name_H-M   'P 1'
#
loop_
_entity.id
_entity.type
_entity.pdbx_description
1 polymer ?
#
loop_
_entity_poly.entity_id
_entity_poly.type
_entity_poly.pdbx_seq_one_letter_code
_entity_poly.pdbx_strand_id
1 'polypeptide(L)' 'MSFITNITGYKTSKDYERLYELAQLQSVVCITDYSDNLRDICQTLYHDGITELSARGTSYVYARSLDGFVKQCQKNNVEW' A
#
# COMPACT_ATOMS: atom_id res chain seq x y z
N MET A 1 -3.20 -23.43 -15.92
CA MET A 1 -3.01 -22.03 -16.33
C MET A 1 -3.88 -21.19 -15.40
N SER A 2 -3.27 -20.54 -14.41
CA SER A 2 -3.99 -19.67 -13.46
C SER A 2 -4.36 -18.37 -14.18
N PHE A 3 -5.65 -18.01 -14.15
CA PHE A 3 -6.10 -16.73 -14.67
C PHE A 3 -5.62 -15.63 -13.73
N ILE A 4 -4.77 -14.72 -14.24
CA ILE A 4 -4.38 -13.50 -13.52
C ILE A 4 -5.55 -12.54 -13.65
N THR A 5 -6.33 -12.39 -12.58
CA THR A 5 -7.43 -11.43 -12.52
C THR A 5 -6.82 -10.04 -12.26
N ASN A 6 -6.61 -9.26 -13.31
CA ASN A 6 -6.17 -7.87 -13.14
C ASN A 6 -7.25 -7.07 -12.39
N ILE A 7 -6.88 -6.51 -11.23
CA ILE A 7 -7.71 -5.55 -10.51
C ILE A 7 -7.74 -4.26 -11.34
N THR A 8 -8.87 -4.00 -12.01
CA THR A 8 -9.04 -2.88 -12.96
C THR A 8 -10.37 -2.18 -12.72
N GLY A 9 -10.47 -0.92 -13.12
CA GLY A 9 -11.72 -0.14 -13.08
C GLY A 9 -11.99 0.62 -11.77
N TYR A 10 -11.16 0.43 -10.74
CA TYR A 10 -11.20 1.27 -9.53
C TYR A 10 -10.53 2.61 -9.82
N LYS A 11 -11.15 3.72 -9.38
CA LYS A 11 -10.47 5.01 -9.34
C LYS A 11 -9.49 4.98 -8.17
N THR A 12 -8.20 5.01 -8.47
CA THR A 12 -7.13 5.00 -7.48
C THR A 12 -6.38 6.32 -7.46
N SER A 13 -5.72 6.60 -6.34
CA SER A 13 -4.82 7.73 -6.13
C SER A 13 -3.39 7.25 -5.85
N LYS A 14 -2.41 8.10 -6.19
CA LYS A 14 -1.00 7.98 -5.79
C LYS A 14 -0.55 9.15 -4.93
N ASP A 15 -1.50 9.87 -4.34
CA ASP A 15 -1.23 10.91 -3.34
C ASP A 15 -0.79 10.24 -2.04
N TYR A 16 0.51 9.98 -1.93
CA TYR A 16 1.09 9.26 -0.81
C TYR A 16 1.13 10.07 0.49
N GLU A 17 1.22 11.40 0.39
CA GLU A 17 1.12 12.27 1.55
C GLU A 17 -0.26 12.17 2.17
N ARG A 18 -1.30 12.25 1.33
CA ARG A 18 -2.66 12.06 1.79
C ARG A 18 -2.92 10.65 2.33
N LEU A 19 -2.37 9.62 1.70
CA LEU A 19 -2.46 8.25 2.23
C LEU A 19 -1.82 8.13 3.62
N TYR A 20 -0.64 8.72 3.82
CA TYR A 20 0.06 8.70 5.11
C TYR A 20 -0.74 9.39 6.22
N GLU A 21 -1.41 10.51 5.91
CA GLU A 21 -2.33 11.16 6.85
C GLU A 21 -3.54 10.26 7.19
N LEU A 22 -4.17 9.66 6.18
CA LEU A 22 -5.35 8.83 6.37
C LEU A 22 -5.03 7.53 7.11
N ALA A 23 -3.89 6.91 6.83
CA ALA A 23 -3.45 5.67 7.44
C ALA A 23 -3.29 5.78 8.96
N GLN A 24 -2.95 6.97 9.47
CA GLN A 24 -2.86 7.25 10.90
C GLN A 24 -4.22 7.36 11.59
N LEU A 25 -5.29 7.55 10.81
CA LEU A 25 -6.66 7.75 11.30
C LEU A 25 -7.55 6.53 11.09
N GLN A 26 -7.33 5.79 10.00
CA GLN A 26 -8.14 4.65 9.61
C GLN A 26 -7.36 3.68 8.71
N SER A 27 -7.83 2.44 8.65
CA SER A 27 -7.34 1.46 7.67
C SER A 27 -7.85 1.81 6.28
N VAL A 28 -6.94 2.01 5.33
CA VAL A 28 -7.21 2.29 3.92
C VAL A 28 -6.82 1.07 3.11
N VAL A 29 -7.67 0.64 2.19
CA VAL A 29 -7.35 -0.45 1.25
C VAL A 29 -6.42 0.08 0.17
N CYS A 30 -5.37 -0.68 -0.14
CA CYS A 30 -4.37 -0.31 -1.13
C CYS A 30 -4.12 -1.48 -2.07
N ILE A 31 -3.63 -1.17 -3.27
CA ILE A 31 -3.13 -2.13 -4.25
C ILE A 31 -1.63 -1.87 -4.39
N THR A 32 -0.82 -2.91 -4.36
CA THR A 32 0.63 -2.81 -4.49
C THR A 32 1.16 -3.85 -5.46
N ASP A 33 2.24 -3.54 -6.15
CA ASP A 33 2.93 -4.51 -6.98
C ASP A 33 3.79 -5.42 -6.08
N TYR A 34 3.62 -6.73 -6.25
CA TYR A 34 4.33 -7.77 -5.50
C TYR A 34 4.90 -8.80 -6.47
N SER A 35 6.21 -8.81 -6.69
CA SER A 35 6.90 -9.75 -7.62
C SER A 35 6.38 -9.70 -9.08
N ASP A 36 7.08 -10.38 -10.00
CA ASP A 36 6.91 -10.31 -11.46
C ASP A 36 5.44 -10.23 -11.95
N ASN A 37 4.95 -9.00 -12.17
CA ASN A 37 3.62 -8.66 -12.68
C ASN A 37 2.42 -9.12 -11.83
N LEU A 38 2.61 -9.38 -10.53
CA LEU A 38 1.48 -9.66 -9.63
C LEU A 38 1.16 -8.41 -8.81
N ARG A 39 -0.14 -8.21 -8.57
CA ARG A 39 -0.65 -7.16 -7.69
C ARG A 39 -1.32 -7.81 -6.50
N ASP A 40 -1.18 -7.21 -5.33
CA ASP A 40 -1.87 -7.64 -4.12
C ASP A 40 -2.75 -6.52 -3.55
N ILE A 41 -3.81 -6.92 -2.85
CA ILE A 41 -4.66 -6.02 -2.08
C ILE A 41 -4.16 -6.06 -0.64
N CYS A 42 -3.71 -4.91 -0.16
CA CYS A 42 -3.24 -4.71 1.20
C CYS A 42 -4.06 -3.64 1.90
N GLN A 43 -3.76 -3.40 3.17
CA GLN A 43 -4.39 -2.35 3.94
C GLN A 43 -3.34 -1.61 4.77
N THR A 44 -3.63 -0.35 5.08
CA THR A 44 -2.78 0.41 5.99
C THR A 44 -3.02 0.01 7.44
N LEU A 45 -1.93 -0.16 8.18
CA LEU A 45 -1.94 -0.33 9.63
C LEU A 45 -1.13 0.80 10.25
N TYR A 46 -1.60 1.33 11.37
CA TYR A 46 -0.86 2.30 12.17
C TYR A 46 -0.73 1.82 13.61
N HIS A 47 0.51 1.72 14.09
CA HIS A 47 0.82 1.30 15.46
C HIS A 47 2.16 1.92 15.89
N ASP A 48 2.27 2.39 17.13
CA ASP A 48 3.53 2.90 17.72
C ASP A 48 4.31 3.88 16.83
N GLY A 49 3.61 4.78 16.14
CA GLY A 49 4.23 5.76 15.23
C GLY A 49 4.72 5.20 13.90
N ILE A 50 4.40 3.93 13.60
CA ILE A 50 4.73 3.25 12.36
C ILE A 50 3.49 3.16 11.48
N THR A 51 3.62 3.55 10.23
CA THR A 51 2.65 3.30 9.17
C THR A 51 3.14 2.14 8.31
N GLU A 52 2.32 1.11 8.19
CA GLU A 52 2.61 -0.13 7.47
C GLU A 52 1.54 -0.37 6.39
N LEU A 53 1.92 -0.93 5.25
CA LEU A 53 0.98 -1.59 4.33
C LEU A 53 1.24 -3.09 4.37
N SER A 54 0.22 -3.86 4.75
CA SER A 54 0.37 -5.31 4.82
C SER A 54 -0.84 -6.06 4.30
N ALA A 55 -0.57 -7.28 3.82
CA ALA A 55 -1.58 -8.26 3.47
C ALA A 55 -1.11 -9.62 3.97
N ARG A 56 -2.00 -10.36 4.67
CA ARG A 56 -1.77 -11.77 5.03
C ARG A 56 -0.41 -12.04 5.71
N GLY A 57 0.04 -11.13 6.57
CA GLY A 57 1.32 -11.23 7.27
C GLY A 57 2.56 -10.85 6.46
N THR A 58 2.39 -10.32 5.25
CA THR A 58 3.47 -9.72 4.45
C THR A 58 3.40 -8.20 4.54
N SER A 59 4.50 -7.57 4.98
CA SER A 59 4.65 -6.11 5.02
C SER A 59 5.32 -5.61 3.74
N TYR A 60 4.65 -4.75 2.98
CA TYR A 60 5.16 -4.15 1.75
C TYR A 60 5.78 -2.78 2.00
N VAL A 61 5.15 -1.99 2.87
CA VAL A 61 5.63 -0.68 3.32
C VAL A 61 5.72 -0.71 4.82
N TYR A 62 6.83 -0.21 5.38
CA TYR A 62 7.01 -0.07 6.82
C TYR A 62 7.82 1.20 7.09
N ALA A 63 7.18 2.25 7.63
CA ALA A 63 7.83 3.54 7.77
C ALA A 63 7.42 4.28 9.05
N ARG A 64 8.38 4.97 9.67
CA ARG A 64 8.18 5.87 10.82
C ARG A 64 8.10 7.35 10.44
N SER A 65 8.30 7.66 9.16
CA SER A 65 8.31 9.02 8.65
C SER A 65 7.63 9.08 7.30
N LEU A 66 7.10 10.25 6.96
CA LEU A 66 6.47 10.51 5.68
C LEU A 66 7.42 10.22 4.51
N ASP A 67 8.67 10.71 4.56
CA ASP A 67 9.66 10.48 3.49
C ASP A 67 9.94 8.98 3.29
N GLY A 68 10.10 8.23 4.37
CA GLY A 68 10.31 6.78 4.31
C GLY A 68 9.10 6.04 3.75
N PHE A 69 7.90 6.51 4.08
CA PHE A 69 6.64 5.97 3.58
C PHE A 69 6.49 6.21 2.08
N VAL A 70 6.66 7.46 1.64
CA VAL A 70 6.57 7.88 0.23
C VAL A 70 7.54 7.07 -0.64
N LYS A 71 8.80 6.94 -0.22
CA LYS A 71 9.82 6.17 -0.96
C LYS A 71 9.42 4.70 -1.15
N GLN A 72 8.84 4.07 -0.13
CA GLN A 72 8.42 2.67 -0.21
C GLN A 72 7.13 2.52 -1.02
N CYS A 73 6.17 3.42 -0.89
CA CYS A 73 4.97 3.45 -1.73
C CYS A 73 5.32 3.60 -3.22
N GLN A 74 6.29 4.46 -3.55
CA GLN A 74 6.81 4.60 -4.91
C GLN A 74 7.49 3.31 -5.40
N LYS A 75 8.35 2.71 -4.57
CA LYS A 75 9.07 1.48 -4.90
C LYS A 75 8.12 0.33 -5.22
N ASN A 76 7.04 0.18 -4.45
CA ASN A 76 6.07 -0.90 -4.61
C ASN A 76 4.83 -0.48 -5.43
N ASN A 77 4.90 0.68 -6.11
CA ASN A 77 3.86 1.21 -7.00
C ASN A 77 2.45 1.19 -6.36
N VAL A 78 2.35 1.70 -5.13
CA VAL A 78 1.12 1.66 -4.33
C VAL A 78 0.03 2.55 -4.95
N GLU A 79 -1.21 2.08 -4.89
CA GLU A 79 -2.44 2.76 -5.31
C GLU A 79 -3.50 2.58 -4.23
N TRP A 80 -4.38 3.56 -4.00
CA TRP A 80 -5.43 3.48 -2.96
C TRP A 80 -6.71 4.22 -3.36
#